data_AF-A0A960EIE9-F1
#
_entry.id   AF-A0A960EIE9-F1
#
_cell.length_a   1.000
_cell.length_b   1.000
_cell.length_c   1.000
_cell.angle_alpha   90.00
_cell.angle_beta   90.00
_cell.angle_gamma   90.00
#
_symmetry.space_group_name_H-M   'P 1'
#
loop_
_entity.id
_entity.type
_entity.pdbx_description
1 polymer ?
#
loop_
_entity_poly.entity_id
_entity_poly.type
_entity_poly.pdbx_seq_one_letter_code
_entity_poly.pdbx_strand_id
1 'polypeptide(L)' 'KILDEKVARLHLDALGVRLTELTQEQADYIGVPVEGPYKPDHYRY' A
#
# COMPACT_ATOMS: atom_id res chain seq x y z
N LYS A 1 -1.70 7.99 -7.43
CA LYS A 1 -1.51 6.69 -6.74
C LYS A 1 -0.30 6.65 -5.82
N ILE A 2 0.96 6.68 -6.30
CA ILE A 2 2.13 6.62 -5.40
C ILE A 2 2.14 7.78 -4.38
N LEU A 3 1.76 8.99 -4.80
CA LEU A 3 1.66 10.14 -3.89
C LEU A 3 0.48 10.00 -2.92
N ASP A 4 -0.68 9.50 -3.36
CA ASP A 4 -1.85 9.26 -2.49
C ASP A 4 -1.55 8.19 -1.43
N GLU A 5 -0.87 7.11 -1.82
CA GLU A 5 -0.46 6.05 -0.89
C GLU A 5 0.61 6.53 0.10
N LYS A 6 1.51 7.43 -0.31
CA LYS A 6 2.47 8.08 0.60
C LYS A 6 1.78 9.02 1.59
N VAL A 7 0.82 9.82 1.12
CA VAL A 7 0.01 10.70 1.98
C VAL A 7 -0.78 9.86 2.98
N ALA A 8 -1.46 8.79 2.53
CA ALA A 8 -2.18 7.89 3.41
C ALA A 8 -1.28 7.28 4.49
N ARG A 9 -0.07 6.81 4.11
CA ARG A 9 0.90 6.23 5.06
C ARG A 9 1.26 7.20 6.19
N LEU A 10 1.46 8.48 5.89
CA LEU A 10 1.79 9.51 6.90
C LEU A 10 0.63 9.82 7.85
N HIS A 11 -0.62 9.64 7.43
CA HIS A 11 -1.80 9.90 8.26
C HIS A 11 -2.16 8.71 9.16
N LEU A 12 -1.75 7.49 8.81
CA LEU A 12 -2.09 6.27 9.55
C LEU A 12 -1.35 6.17 10.89
N ASP A 13 -0.12 6.65 10.97
CA ASP A 13 0.63 6.73 12.22
C ASP A 13 -0.07 7.65 13.24
N ALA A 14 -0.62 8.78 12.77
CA ALA A 14 -1.39 9.70 13.61
C ALA A 14 -2.69 9.08 14.15
N LEU A 15 -3.21 8.04 13.49
CA LEU A 15 -4.38 7.27 13.93
C LEU A 15 -4.00 6.06 14.80
N GLY A 16 -2.71 5.85 15.08
CA GLY A 16 -2.23 4.70 15.85
C GLY A 16 -2.40 3.36 15.14
N VAL A 17 -2.59 3.37 13.82
CA VAL A 17 -2.78 2.16 13.02
C VAL A 17 -1.43 1.52 12.74
N ARG A 18 -1.33 0.19 12.88
CA ARG A 18 -0.17 -0.58 12.45
C ARG A 18 -0.47 -1.25 11.12
N LEU A 19 0.21 -0.81 10.07
CA LEU A 19 0.14 -1.46 8.77
C LEU A 19 0.97 -2.75 8.78
N THR A 20 0.43 -3.79 8.16
CA THR A 20 1.19 -5.00 7.85
C THR A 20 1.99 -4.77 6.57
N GLU A 21 3.27 -5.08 6.60
CA GLU A 21 4.13 -5.09 5.40
C GLU A 21 3.96 -6.41 4.65
N LEU A 22 3.84 -6.33 3.31
CA LEU A 22 3.81 -7.52 2.47
C LEU A 22 5.17 -8.20 2.49
N THR A 23 5.17 -9.52 2.63
CA THR A 23 6.36 -10.33 2.31
C THR A 23 6.57 -10.37 0.80
N GLN A 24 7.81 -10.62 0.36
CA GLN A 24 8.13 -10.73 -1.07
C GLN A 24 7.25 -11.81 -1.76
N GLU A 25 7.06 -12.96 -1.11
CA GLU A 25 6.23 -14.05 -1.65
C GLU A 25 4.77 -13.62 -1.86
N GLN A 26 4.20 -12.85 -0.93
CA GLN A 26 2.83 -12.35 -1.06
C GLN A 26 2.70 -11.29 -2.15
N ALA A 27 3.70 -10.41 -2.27
CA ALA A 27 3.77 -9.38 -3.29
C ALA A 27 3.83 -10.02 -4.70
N ASP A 28 4.68 -11.03 -4.86
CA ASP A 28 4.80 -11.81 -6.09
C ASP A 28 3.50 -12.58 -6.41
N TYR A 29 2.86 -13.16 -5.39
CA TYR A 29 1.61 -13.91 -5.55
C TYR A 29 0.46 -13.06 -6.12
N ILE A 30 0.36 -11.79 -5.71
CA ILE A 30 -0.69 -10.87 -6.18
C ILE A 30 -0.21 -9.93 -7.30
N GLY A 31 1.05 -10.03 -7.71
CA GLY A 31 1.64 -9.27 -8.81
C GLY A 31 1.77 -7.77 -8.56
N VAL A 32 2.10 -7.35 -7.32
CA VAL A 32 2.35 -5.95 -6.98
C VAL A 32 3.70 -5.78 -6.27
N PRO A 33 4.37 -4.61 -6.34
CA PRO A 33 5.57 -4.36 -5.54
C PRO A 33 5.27 -4.32 -4.04
N VAL A 34 6.22 -4.72 -3.19
CA VAL A 34 6.12 -4.62 -1.71
C VAL A 34 5.86 -3.19 -1.26
N GLU A 35 6.36 -2.20 -1.99
CA GLU A 35 6.20 -0.77 -1.69
C GLU A 35 4.87 -0.18 -2.20
N GLY A 36 4.19 -0.90 -3.10
CA GLY A 36 3.10 -0.40 -3.94
C GLY A 36 3.58 0.17 -5.29
N PRO A 37 2.68 0.71 -6.13
CA PRO A 37 1.26 0.92 -5.86
C PRO A 37 0.48 -0.40 -5.73
N TYR A 38 -0.37 -0.49 -4.69
CA TYR A 38 -1.04 -1.74 -4.33
C TYR A 38 -2.37 -1.97 -5.05
N LYS A 39 -2.84 -0.99 -5.83
CA LYS A 39 -4.12 -1.05 -6.56
C LYS A 39 -3.98 -0.42 -7.95
N PRO A 40 -4.55 -1.04 -9.00
CA PRO A 40 -4.50 -0.53 -10.37
C PRO A 40 -5.37 0.71 -10.55
N ASP A 41 -5.14 1.53 -11.59
CA ASP A 41 -5.74 2.86 -11.74
C ASP A 41 -7.28 2.89 -11.77
N HIS A 42 -7.91 1.84 -12.27
CA HIS A 42 -9.38 1.71 -12.32
C HIS A 42 -10.02 1.39 -10.95
N TYR A 43 -9.21 1.11 -9.92
CA TYR A 43 -9.69 0.91 -8.57
C TYR A 43 -10.17 2.25 -7.98
N ARG A 44 -11.43 2.31 -7.56
CA ARG A 44 -12.18 3.54 -7.23
C ARG A 44 -11.91 4.11 -5.82
N TYR A 45 -11.06 3.45 -5.04
CA TYR A 45 -10.65 3.90 -3.71
C TYR A 45 -9.12 4.03 -3.66
#